data_AF-A0A4Q5XIA2-F1
#
_entry.id   AF-A0A4Q5XIA2-F1
#
_cell.length_a   1.000
_cell.length_b   1.000
_cell.length_c   1.000
_cell.angle_alpha   90.00
_cell.angle_beta   90.00
_cell.angle_gamma   90.00
#
_symmetry.space_group_name_H-M   'P 1'
#
loop_
_entity.id
_entity.type
_entity.pdbx_description
1 polymer ?
#
loop_
_entity_poly.entity_id
_entity_poly.type
_entity_poly.pdbx_seq_one_letter_code
_entity_poly.pdbx_strand_id
1 'polypeptide(L)'
;MSSAWARLALLTALSGCEGREVAVFDVHPGVPQAGTFSGASGSGAEVSPGGTSSAGTSSGAAAVMGGGGSGGTMPSVAEGGDSSSSGAGPAPCAADFECDSGWVCEKPGCDEPLGQCVPWPPLCPSDPDPVCGCDGVTYWNDCVRLSSPSHPPLAGLGQCRATACTCNVGTDCDVPYASCSHLMAPGEMCGHGTGSCWVLPPRCRPSSDEKLWRECRPPDSGLPPPFCVDTCLAIRSERPHAELRRSDTCN
;
A
#
# COMPACT_ATOMS: atom_id res chain seq x y z
N MET A 1 -52.66 19.94 -26.63
CA MET A 1 -51.57 20.94 -26.56
C MET A 1 -50.56 20.44 -25.54
N SER A 2 -49.28 20.48 -25.87
CA SER A 2 -48.21 19.75 -25.16
C SER A 2 -47.75 20.43 -23.87
N SER A 3 -47.27 19.63 -22.92
CA SER A 3 -46.04 19.93 -22.14
C SER A 3 -45.61 18.71 -21.29
N ALA A 4 -44.92 17.77 -21.92
CA ALA A 4 -44.15 16.76 -21.18
C ALA A 4 -42.87 17.41 -20.63
N TRP A 5 -42.77 17.57 -19.31
CA TRP A 5 -41.56 18.07 -18.66
C TRP A 5 -40.60 16.90 -18.41
N ALA A 6 -39.70 16.66 -19.36
CA ALA A 6 -38.62 15.69 -19.20
C ALA A 6 -37.66 16.17 -18.10
N ARG A 7 -37.62 15.46 -16.97
CA ARG A 7 -36.59 15.66 -15.93
C ARG A 7 -35.28 15.08 -16.44
N LEU A 8 -34.37 15.95 -16.87
CA LEU A 8 -33.02 15.57 -17.24
C LEU A 8 -32.23 15.20 -15.98
N ALA A 9 -32.14 13.90 -15.68
CA ALA A 9 -31.29 13.40 -14.61
C ALA A 9 -29.83 13.49 -15.07
N LEU A 10 -29.10 14.47 -14.54
CA LEU A 10 -27.67 14.62 -14.78
C LEU A 10 -26.92 13.51 -14.03
N LEU A 11 -26.62 12.41 -14.72
CA LEU A 11 -25.70 11.39 -14.22
C LEU A 11 -24.28 11.97 -14.25
N THR A 12 -23.86 12.55 -13.13
CA THR A 12 -22.44 12.79 -12.85
C THR A 12 -21.76 11.43 -12.73
N ALA A 13 -20.99 11.07 -13.76
CA ALA A 13 -20.08 9.95 -13.69
C ALA A 13 -18.99 10.28 -12.66
N LEU A 14 -19.13 9.72 -11.45
CA LEU A 14 -18.02 9.62 -10.51
C LEU A 14 -17.03 8.64 -11.12
N SER A 15 -15.93 9.15 -11.69
CA SER A 15 -14.75 8.36 -12.00
C SER A 15 -13.95 8.14 -10.70
N GLY A 16 -14.60 7.55 -9.71
CA GLY A 16 -13.95 7.18 -8.46
C GLY A 16 -13.07 5.94 -8.66
N CYS A 17 -12.07 5.79 -7.81
CA CYS A 17 -11.17 4.62 -7.80
C CYS A 17 -11.88 3.34 -7.28
N GLU A 18 -12.85 2.83 -8.05
CA GLU A 18 -13.55 1.59 -7.73
C GLU A 18 -12.82 0.39 -8.37
N GLY A 19 -11.91 -0.20 -7.60
CA GLY A 19 -11.10 -1.34 -8.03
C GLY A 19 -11.96 -2.52 -8.50
N ARG A 20 -11.84 -2.90 -9.77
CA ARG A 20 -12.50 -4.07 -10.36
C ARG A 20 -11.48 -4.99 -11.02
N GLU A 21 -10.95 -5.92 -10.25
CA GLU A 21 -10.32 -7.10 -10.83
C GLU A 21 -11.37 -7.95 -11.54
N VAL A 22 -11.19 -8.16 -12.85
CA VAL A 22 -11.81 -9.26 -13.57
C VAL A 22 -10.69 -10.05 -14.24
N ALA A 23 -10.10 -10.96 -13.47
CA ALA A 23 -9.16 -11.94 -14.00
C ALA A 23 -9.92 -12.97 -14.85
N VAL A 24 -10.08 -12.67 -16.15
CA VAL A 24 -10.54 -13.66 -17.14
C VAL A 24 -9.39 -14.62 -17.43
N PHE A 25 -9.35 -15.74 -16.70
CA PHE A 25 -8.48 -16.85 -17.04
C PHE A 25 -9.06 -17.57 -18.26
N ASP A 26 -8.45 -17.32 -19.43
CA ASP A 26 -8.80 -18.01 -20.67
C ASP A 26 -8.28 -19.46 -20.62
N VAL A 27 -9.13 -20.39 -20.18
CA VAL A 27 -8.81 -21.82 -20.09
C VAL A 27 -8.86 -22.41 -21.49
N HIS A 28 -7.77 -22.23 -22.25
CA HIS A 28 -7.65 -22.81 -23.57
C HIS A 28 -7.55 -24.35 -23.46
N PRO A 29 -8.46 -25.12 -24.06
CA PRO A 29 -8.43 -26.58 -23.92
C PRO A 29 -7.39 -27.21 -24.84
N GLY A 30 -6.55 -28.09 -24.26
CA GLY A 30 -5.97 -29.23 -24.98
C GLY A 30 -4.53 -29.13 -25.49
N VAL A 31 -3.57 -29.57 -24.68
CA VAL A 31 -2.43 -30.40 -25.12
C VAL A 31 -2.18 -31.48 -24.05
N PRO A 32 -2.04 -32.77 -24.40
CA PRO A 32 -1.88 -33.85 -23.41
C PRO A 32 -0.45 -34.01 -22.88
N GLN A 33 -0.32 -34.45 -21.63
CA GLN A 33 0.93 -34.94 -21.07
C GLN A 33 1.18 -36.41 -21.44
N ALA A 34 2.33 -36.71 -22.03
CA ALA A 34 3.13 -37.94 -21.82
C ALA A 34 4.43 -37.85 -22.66
N GLY A 35 5.61 -38.04 -22.05
CA GLY A 35 6.88 -37.85 -22.76
C GLY A 35 8.13 -38.14 -21.92
N THR A 36 8.30 -39.41 -21.55
CA THR A 36 9.46 -39.95 -20.82
C THR A 36 10.81 -39.56 -21.44
N PHE A 37 11.75 -39.06 -20.62
CA PHE A 37 13.19 -39.18 -20.92
C PHE A 37 13.98 -39.57 -19.68
N SER A 38 14.55 -40.78 -19.72
CA SER A 38 15.65 -41.20 -18.86
C SER A 38 16.98 -40.90 -19.54
N GLY A 39 17.97 -40.43 -18.79
CA GLY A 39 19.32 -40.18 -19.29
C GLY A 39 20.25 -39.75 -18.15
N ALA A 40 21.32 -40.50 -17.91
CA ALA A 40 22.14 -40.41 -16.69
C ALA A 40 23.56 -39.89 -16.96
N SER A 41 24.32 -39.71 -15.86
CA SER A 41 25.77 -39.40 -15.78
C SER A 41 26.13 -37.90 -15.88
N GLY A 42 27.02 -37.35 -15.03
CA GLY A 42 27.67 -37.99 -13.88
C GLY A 42 28.55 -37.06 -13.03
N SER A 43 28.87 -37.57 -11.83
CA SER A 43 30.16 -37.53 -11.12
C SER A 43 30.81 -36.18 -10.74
N GLY A 44 30.88 -35.93 -9.43
CA GLY A 44 31.81 -35.00 -8.76
C GLY A 44 31.86 -35.32 -7.26
N ALA A 45 33.03 -35.64 -6.71
CA ALA A 45 33.19 -36.29 -5.41
C ALA A 45 33.38 -35.30 -4.22
N GLU A 46 32.75 -35.65 -3.09
CA GLU A 46 33.33 -35.83 -1.73
C GLU A 46 34.41 -34.85 -1.23
N VAL A 47 34.17 -34.15 -0.09
CA VAL A 47 34.52 -34.60 1.29
C VAL A 47 34.07 -33.59 2.38
N SER A 48 33.71 -34.11 3.56
CA SER A 48 33.52 -33.41 4.84
C SER A 48 34.80 -33.58 5.71
N PRO A 49 34.93 -33.16 7.00
CA PRO A 49 33.97 -32.48 7.89
C PRO A 49 34.56 -31.30 8.72
N GLY A 50 33.70 -30.66 9.53
CA GLY A 50 34.13 -29.73 10.57
C GLY A 50 32.95 -29.16 11.34
N GLY A 51 32.61 -29.75 12.49
CA GLY A 51 31.53 -29.26 13.35
C GLY A 51 32.04 -28.87 14.74
N THR A 52 31.39 -27.90 15.36
CA THR A 52 31.41 -27.72 16.83
C THR A 52 30.04 -27.30 17.33
N SER A 53 29.57 -28.09 18.29
CA SER A 53 28.36 -27.94 19.09
C SER A 53 28.33 -26.70 19.99
N SER A 54 27.13 -26.22 20.30
CA SER A 54 26.76 -25.87 21.68
C SER A 54 25.26 -26.12 21.92
N ALA A 55 24.95 -26.87 22.97
CA ALA A 55 23.58 -27.14 23.42
C ALA A 55 23.21 -26.21 24.59
N GLY A 56 21.93 -25.87 24.71
CA GLY A 56 21.37 -25.11 25.84
C GLY A 56 20.17 -25.84 26.40
N THR A 57 20.37 -26.65 27.45
CA THR A 57 19.34 -27.49 28.07
C THR A 57 18.55 -26.70 29.13
N SER A 58 17.23 -26.89 29.17
CA SER A 58 16.46 -26.77 30.41
C SER A 58 15.46 -27.92 30.51
N SER A 59 15.23 -28.44 31.71
CA SER A 59 14.47 -29.68 31.95
C SER A 59 13.63 -29.58 33.23
N GLY A 60 12.47 -30.24 33.22
CA GLY A 60 11.50 -30.33 34.33
C GLY A 60 10.07 -30.37 33.74
N ALA A 61 9.40 -31.51 33.51
CA ALA A 61 8.92 -32.52 34.47
C ALA A 61 7.96 -31.91 35.51
N ALA A 62 6.77 -32.43 35.83
CA ALA A 62 5.90 -33.50 35.30
C ALA A 62 4.43 -33.16 35.72
N ALA A 63 3.35 -33.95 35.59
CA ALA A 63 3.12 -35.36 35.24
C ALA A 63 1.69 -35.56 34.64
N VAL A 64 1.20 -36.81 34.54
CA VAL A 64 -0.16 -37.19 34.08
C VAL A 64 -1.15 -37.46 35.23
N MET A 65 -2.46 -37.30 34.98
CA MET A 65 -3.54 -38.31 35.19
C MET A 65 -4.97 -37.71 35.20
N GLY A 66 -5.93 -38.35 34.50
CA GLY A 66 -7.31 -38.52 35.00
C GLY A 66 -8.50 -37.84 34.29
N GLY A 67 -9.47 -38.66 33.84
CA GLY A 67 -10.88 -38.28 33.58
C GLY A 67 -11.18 -37.66 32.20
N GLY A 68 -12.23 -38.03 31.44
CA GLY A 68 -13.30 -39.01 31.68
C GLY A 68 -14.66 -38.35 31.97
N GLY A 69 -15.44 -38.03 30.93
CA GLY A 69 -16.79 -37.49 31.09
C GLY A 69 -17.48 -37.15 29.76
N SER A 70 -18.57 -37.84 29.44
CA SER A 70 -19.51 -37.45 28.38
C SER A 70 -20.62 -36.60 28.98
N GLY A 71 -21.04 -35.54 28.28
CA GLY A 71 -22.18 -34.72 28.70
C GLY A 71 -22.41 -33.58 27.72
N GLY A 72 -23.47 -33.66 26.91
CA GLY A 72 -23.83 -32.61 25.98
C GLY A 72 -24.86 -31.66 26.60
N THR A 73 -24.74 -30.37 26.29
CA THR A 73 -25.83 -29.39 26.21
C THR A 73 -25.30 -28.20 25.41
N MET A 74 -26.02 -27.77 24.37
CA MET A 74 -25.88 -26.40 23.88
C MET A 74 -26.46 -25.45 24.93
N PRO A 75 -25.86 -24.27 25.10
CA PRO A 75 -26.66 -23.08 25.38
C PRO A 75 -26.46 -22.02 24.29
N SER A 76 -27.60 -21.49 23.84
CA SER A 76 -27.84 -20.07 23.62
C SER A 76 -26.92 -19.27 22.69
N VAL A 77 -27.56 -18.73 21.66
CA VAL A 77 -27.25 -17.39 21.13
C VAL A 77 -27.00 -16.41 22.28
N ALA A 78 -25.78 -15.86 22.33
CA ALA A 78 -25.44 -14.73 23.16
C ALA A 78 -25.47 -13.46 22.28
N GLU A 79 -26.67 -12.91 22.06
CA GLU A 79 -26.74 -11.45 21.97
C GLU A 79 -26.45 -10.93 23.38
N GLY A 80 -25.35 -10.20 23.50
CA GLY A 80 -24.76 -9.81 24.79
C GLY A 80 -23.69 -8.77 24.55
N GLY A 81 -24.12 -7.57 24.14
CA GLY A 81 -23.24 -6.42 24.13
C GLY A 81 -22.94 -6.02 25.57
N ASP A 82 -21.73 -6.32 26.02
CA ASP A 82 -21.11 -5.73 27.22
C ASP A 82 -19.58 -5.79 27.07
N SER A 83 -19.04 -4.84 26.29
CA SER A 83 -17.61 -4.53 26.26
C SER A 83 -17.38 -3.06 26.62
N SER A 84 -17.93 -2.64 27.76
CA SER A 84 -17.37 -1.51 28.51
C SER A 84 -16.05 -1.92 29.18
N SER A 85 -15.12 -2.46 28.40
CA SER A 85 -13.72 -2.51 28.76
C SER A 85 -13.10 -1.17 28.35
N SER A 86 -13.07 -0.21 29.27
CA SER A 86 -12.14 0.92 29.22
C SER A 86 -10.72 0.39 29.40
N GLY A 87 -10.24 -0.32 28.39
CA GLY A 87 -8.98 -1.04 28.35
C GLY A 87 -8.02 -0.32 27.43
N ALA A 88 -7.16 0.52 28.01
CA ALA A 88 -6.09 1.23 27.32
C ALA A 88 -4.98 0.25 26.84
N GLY A 89 -5.31 -0.53 25.82
CA GLY A 89 -4.47 -1.57 25.22
C GLY A 89 -5.01 -1.99 23.85
N PRO A 90 -4.35 -2.90 23.13
CA PRO A 90 -4.69 -3.27 21.76
C PRO A 90 -5.94 -4.15 21.70
N ALA A 91 -7.10 -3.54 21.89
CA ALA A 91 -8.40 -4.16 21.63
C ALA A 91 -8.58 -4.38 20.12
N PRO A 92 -9.26 -5.45 19.70
CA PRO A 92 -9.73 -5.58 18.33
C PRO A 92 -10.81 -4.54 18.05
N CYS A 93 -10.81 -3.99 16.84
CA CYS A 93 -11.76 -2.97 16.39
C CYS A 93 -12.21 -3.24 14.95
N ALA A 94 -13.40 -2.80 14.56
CA ALA A 94 -13.87 -2.79 13.18
C ALA A 94 -13.72 -1.39 12.52
N ALA A 95 -13.71 -0.33 13.34
CA ALA A 95 -13.67 1.07 12.92
C ALA A 95 -13.12 2.00 14.02
N ASP A 96 -12.66 3.20 13.63
CA ASP A 96 -12.00 4.19 14.50
C ASP A 96 -12.83 4.60 15.73
N PHE A 97 -14.16 4.65 15.64
CA PHE A 97 -15.03 5.07 16.75
C PHE A 97 -15.08 4.06 17.91
N GLU A 98 -14.59 2.84 17.72
CA GLU A 98 -14.48 1.81 18.76
C GLU A 98 -13.20 1.99 19.60
N CYS A 99 -12.26 2.82 19.13
CA CYS A 99 -11.02 3.12 19.83
C CYS A 99 -11.15 4.40 20.69
N ASP A 100 -10.31 4.49 21.73
CA ASP A 100 -10.22 5.69 22.57
C ASP A 100 -9.76 6.92 21.76
N SER A 101 -10.09 8.12 22.26
CA SER A 101 -9.68 9.38 21.64
C SER A 101 -8.15 9.47 21.44
N GLY A 102 -7.70 9.69 20.20
CA GLY A 102 -6.27 9.68 19.86
C GLY A 102 -5.72 8.30 19.47
N TRP A 103 -6.59 7.34 19.17
CA TRP A 103 -6.27 6.04 18.59
C TRP A 103 -7.07 5.86 17.29
N VAL A 104 -6.58 4.99 16.39
CA VAL A 104 -7.24 4.60 15.13
C VAL A 104 -7.22 3.08 14.98
N CYS A 105 -8.14 2.57 14.18
CA CYS A 105 -8.30 1.15 13.94
C CYS A 105 -7.44 0.68 12.75
N GLU A 106 -6.21 0.27 13.02
CA GLU A 106 -5.31 -0.23 11.97
C GLU A 106 -5.62 -1.70 11.66
N LYS A 107 -5.98 -1.97 10.40
CA LYS A 107 -6.28 -3.32 9.91
C LYS A 107 -5.06 -3.96 9.28
N PRO A 108 -4.79 -5.27 9.51
CA PRO A 108 -3.59 -5.94 9.02
C PRO A 108 -3.62 -6.25 7.50
N GLY A 109 -4.71 -5.93 6.80
CA GLY A 109 -4.84 -6.09 5.35
C GLY A 109 -6.14 -5.48 4.81
N CYS A 110 -6.28 -5.44 3.49
CA CYS A 110 -7.40 -4.77 2.80
C CYS A 110 -8.75 -5.43 3.04
N ASP A 111 -8.79 -6.77 3.07
CA ASP A 111 -10.02 -7.57 3.20
C ASP A 111 -10.34 -7.96 4.65
N GLU A 112 -9.54 -7.50 5.61
CA GLU A 112 -9.66 -7.90 7.02
C GLU A 112 -10.76 -7.08 7.72
N PRO A 113 -11.80 -7.73 8.28
CA PRO A 113 -12.92 -7.00 8.88
C PRO A 113 -12.53 -6.32 10.20
N LEU A 114 -11.51 -6.86 10.89
CA LEU A 114 -11.04 -6.42 12.20
C LEU A 114 -9.57 -5.98 12.14
N GLY A 115 -9.27 -4.91 12.86
CA GLY A 115 -7.93 -4.39 13.12
C GLY A 115 -7.62 -4.34 14.61
N GLN A 116 -6.60 -3.56 14.96
CA GLN A 116 -6.24 -3.25 16.35
C GLN A 116 -6.23 -1.74 16.55
N CYS A 117 -6.69 -1.28 17.72
CA CYS A 117 -6.51 0.12 18.10
C CYS A 117 -5.01 0.40 18.27
N VAL A 118 -4.47 1.31 17.46
CA VAL A 118 -3.09 1.83 17.55
C VAL A 118 -3.10 3.34 17.85
N PRO A 119 -2.10 3.87 18.56
CA PRO A 119 -2.08 5.30 18.89
C PRO A 119 -1.88 6.14 17.63
N TRP A 120 -2.66 7.21 17.50
CA TRP A 120 -2.52 8.19 16.43
C TRP A 120 -1.13 8.83 16.47
N PRO A 121 -0.38 8.89 15.36
CA PRO A 121 0.92 9.54 15.33
C PRO A 121 0.74 11.08 15.28
N PRO A 122 1.10 11.83 16.35
CA PRO A 122 0.81 13.26 16.42
C PRO A 122 1.73 14.12 15.54
N LEU A 123 2.85 13.56 15.08
CA LEU A 123 3.86 14.21 14.25
C LEU A 123 4.48 13.17 13.32
N CYS A 124 4.42 13.40 12.01
CA CYS A 124 5.06 12.53 11.03
C CYS A 124 6.52 12.90 10.76
N PRO A 125 7.41 11.90 10.56
CA PRO A 125 8.72 12.15 9.99
C PRO A 125 8.56 12.78 8.60
N SER A 126 9.51 13.62 8.21
CA SER A 126 9.53 14.23 6.87
C SER A 126 10.18 13.33 5.83
N ASP A 127 10.79 12.22 6.26
CA ASP A 127 11.57 11.34 5.41
C ASP A 127 10.66 10.40 4.59
N PRO A 128 10.99 10.13 3.31
CA PRO A 128 10.25 9.22 2.46
C PRO A 128 10.48 7.78 2.92
N ASP A 129 9.39 7.09 3.16
CA ASP A 129 9.35 5.62 3.30
C ASP A 129 8.02 5.16 2.70
N PRO A 130 7.87 5.25 1.36
CA PRO A 130 6.56 5.27 0.73
C PRO A 130 5.82 3.95 0.96
N VAL A 131 4.52 4.03 1.20
CA VAL A 131 3.64 2.87 1.39
C VAL A 131 2.41 2.97 0.48
N CYS A 132 1.83 1.81 0.14
CA CYS A 132 0.61 1.71 -0.64
C CYS A 132 -0.58 1.46 0.30
N GLY A 133 -1.60 2.31 0.23
CA GLY A 133 -2.89 2.07 0.88
C GLY A 133 -3.78 1.13 0.07
N CYS A 134 -4.73 0.48 0.74
CA CYS A 134 -5.76 -0.33 0.07
C CYS A 134 -6.75 0.47 -0.80
N ASP A 135 -6.67 1.80 -0.74
CA ASP A 135 -7.34 2.74 -1.64
C ASP A 135 -6.58 2.97 -2.97
N GLY A 136 -5.43 2.31 -3.16
CA GLY A 136 -4.60 2.47 -4.36
C GLY A 136 -3.77 3.76 -4.38
N VAL A 137 -3.76 4.53 -3.30
CA VAL A 137 -2.99 5.77 -3.17
C VAL A 137 -1.63 5.48 -2.52
N THR A 138 -0.58 6.13 -3.03
CA THR A 138 0.73 6.08 -2.37
C THR A 138 0.86 7.16 -1.32
N TYR A 139 1.33 6.81 -0.13
CA TYR A 139 1.57 7.74 0.96
C TYR A 139 3.06 7.93 1.13
N TRP A 140 3.52 9.17 1.34
CA TRP A 140 4.94 9.51 1.47
C TRP A 140 5.66 8.72 2.57
N ASN A 141 4.96 8.44 3.67
CA ASN A 141 5.31 7.41 4.64
C ASN A 141 4.07 6.92 5.38
N ASP A 142 4.22 5.85 6.15
CA ASP A 142 3.12 5.19 6.88
C ASP A 142 2.42 6.13 7.88
N CYS A 143 3.16 7.06 8.49
CA CYS A 143 2.52 8.08 9.34
C CYS A 143 1.60 9.00 8.53
N VAL A 144 2.00 9.40 7.30
CA VAL A 144 1.13 10.21 6.44
C VAL A 144 -0.14 9.43 6.08
N ARG A 145 -0.07 8.10 5.84
CA ARG A 145 -1.23 7.21 5.67
C ARG A 145 -2.15 7.22 6.90
N LEU A 146 -1.59 6.93 8.08
CA LEU A 146 -2.29 6.92 9.37
C LEU A 146 -2.81 8.31 9.80
N SER A 147 -2.38 9.39 9.14
CA SER A 147 -2.88 10.75 9.37
C SER A 147 -3.90 11.23 8.34
N SER A 148 -4.14 10.45 7.28
CA SER A 148 -5.01 10.83 6.16
C SER A 148 -6.47 10.48 6.46
N PRO A 149 -7.48 11.33 6.20
CA PRO A 149 -8.83 11.17 6.77
C PRO A 149 -9.58 9.84 6.51
N SER A 150 -9.13 9.03 5.56
CA SER A 150 -9.65 7.69 5.24
C SER A 150 -8.95 6.54 6.00
N HIS A 151 -7.78 6.78 6.59
CA HIS A 151 -6.89 5.80 7.25
C HIS A 151 -6.89 4.42 6.56
N PRO A 152 -6.62 4.34 5.24
CA PRO A 152 -6.76 3.10 4.51
C PRO A 152 -5.76 2.06 5.06
N PRO A 153 -6.15 0.77 5.20
CA PRO A 153 -5.23 -0.26 5.65
C PRO A 153 -3.99 -0.35 4.74
N LEU A 154 -2.89 -0.87 5.29
CA LEU A 154 -1.66 -1.06 4.53
C LEU A 154 -1.84 -2.19 3.49
N ALA A 155 -1.78 -1.85 2.21
CA ALA A 155 -1.77 -2.85 1.13
C ALA A 155 -0.35 -3.41 0.90
N GLY A 156 0.69 -2.61 1.14
CA GLY A 156 2.07 -3.06 1.05
C GLY A 156 3.10 -1.96 1.24
N LEU A 157 4.35 -2.38 1.46
CA LEU A 157 5.52 -1.50 1.52
C LEU A 157 5.95 -1.05 0.13
N GLY A 158 6.43 0.19 0.01
CA GLY A 158 6.72 0.83 -1.26
C GLY A 158 5.50 1.51 -1.89
N GLN A 159 5.75 2.29 -2.94
CA GLN A 159 4.70 2.90 -3.74
C GLN A 159 3.76 1.87 -4.38
N CYS A 160 2.50 2.24 -4.60
CA CYS A 160 1.57 1.44 -5.38
C CYS A 160 2.09 1.22 -6.81
N ARG A 161 1.76 0.07 -7.40
CA ARG A 161 2.13 -0.29 -8.79
C ARG A 161 0.92 -0.79 -9.57
N ALA A 162 0.56 -2.07 -9.42
CA ALA A 162 -0.56 -2.67 -10.15
C ALA A 162 -1.93 -2.13 -9.69
N THR A 163 -2.02 -1.75 -8.41
CA THR A 163 -3.22 -1.18 -7.75
C THR A 163 -3.21 0.35 -7.72
N ALA A 164 -2.24 1.02 -8.38
CA ALA A 164 -2.10 2.47 -8.27
C ALA A 164 -3.25 3.21 -8.95
N CYS A 165 -3.93 4.10 -8.20
CA CYS A 165 -4.89 5.04 -8.77
C CYS A 165 -4.19 5.96 -9.77
N THR A 166 -4.58 5.87 -11.03
CA THR A 166 -4.07 6.71 -12.13
C THR A 166 -4.80 8.05 -12.18
N CYS A 167 -4.05 9.13 -12.33
CA CYS A 167 -4.57 10.50 -12.34
C CYS A 167 -3.96 11.34 -13.49
N ASN A 168 -4.56 12.49 -13.77
CA ASN A 168 -3.96 13.56 -14.58
C ASN A 168 -3.64 14.78 -13.70
N VAL A 169 -4.50 15.08 -12.73
CA VAL A 169 -4.36 16.16 -11.73
C VAL A 169 -4.72 15.66 -10.33
N GLY A 170 -4.28 16.33 -9.28
CA GLY A 170 -4.52 15.91 -7.89
C GLY A 170 -6.00 15.80 -7.50
N THR A 171 -6.89 16.51 -8.21
CA THR A 171 -8.36 16.41 -8.01
C THR A 171 -8.98 15.13 -8.57
N ASP A 172 -8.24 14.34 -9.35
CA ASP A 172 -8.69 13.02 -9.82
C ASP A 172 -8.50 11.95 -8.72
N CYS A 173 -7.82 12.28 -7.62
CA CYS A 173 -7.60 11.41 -6.48
C CYS A 173 -8.69 11.65 -5.43
N ASP A 174 -9.42 10.59 -5.06
CA ASP A 174 -10.54 10.63 -4.08
C ASP A 174 -10.12 10.90 -2.62
N VAL A 175 -8.89 11.38 -2.39
CA VAL A 175 -8.35 11.68 -1.04
C VAL A 175 -7.87 13.14 -0.95
N PRO A 176 -8.14 13.84 0.17
CA PRO A 176 -7.80 15.25 0.31
C PRO A 176 -6.27 15.44 0.39
N TYR A 177 -5.79 16.51 -0.26
CA TYR A 177 -4.37 16.87 -0.33
C TYR A 177 -3.47 15.87 -1.07
N ALA A 178 -4.03 14.92 -1.84
CA ALA A 178 -3.25 14.20 -2.84
C ALA A 178 -2.77 15.14 -3.95
N SER A 179 -1.60 14.81 -4.50
CA SER A 179 -1.05 15.36 -5.73
C SER A 179 -0.85 14.26 -6.75
N CYS A 180 -1.04 14.58 -8.03
CA CYS A 180 -0.80 13.62 -9.10
C CYS A 180 0.69 13.54 -9.47
N SER A 181 1.35 12.42 -9.17
CA SER A 181 2.76 12.21 -9.45
C SER A 181 3.00 11.83 -10.91
N HIS A 182 3.63 12.69 -11.68
CA HIS A 182 4.06 12.41 -13.06
C HIS A 182 5.58 12.11 -13.12
N LEU A 183 6.03 11.17 -12.29
CA LEU A 183 7.43 10.79 -12.18
C LEU A 183 7.79 9.66 -13.17
N MET A 184 8.83 9.87 -13.98
CA MET A 184 9.32 8.91 -14.97
C MET A 184 10.68 8.31 -14.57
N ALA A 185 10.83 7.00 -14.78
CA ALA A 185 12.01 6.23 -14.40
C ALA A 185 13.24 6.59 -15.27
N PRO A 186 14.48 6.32 -14.79
CA PRO A 186 15.71 6.69 -15.50
C PRO A 186 15.83 6.07 -16.90
N GLY A 187 15.58 6.88 -17.94
CA GLY A 187 15.66 6.46 -19.35
C GLY A 187 14.29 6.32 -20.04
N GLU A 188 13.19 6.55 -19.33
CA GLU A 188 11.90 6.82 -19.97
C GLU A 188 11.93 8.20 -20.66
N MET A 189 11.20 8.32 -21.77
CA MET A 189 11.11 9.57 -22.51
C MET A 189 10.06 10.47 -21.88
N CYS A 190 10.40 11.75 -21.66
CA CYS A 190 9.46 12.78 -21.25
C CYS A 190 8.21 12.78 -22.14
N GLY A 191 7.05 12.40 -21.57
CA GLY A 191 5.80 12.24 -22.29
C GLY A 191 4.56 12.57 -21.45
N HIS A 192 3.39 12.50 -22.08
CA HIS A 192 2.09 12.71 -21.43
C HIS A 192 1.51 11.36 -20.95
N GLY A 193 2.14 10.78 -19.94
CA GLY A 193 1.58 9.62 -19.22
C GLY A 193 0.48 10.06 -18.25
N THR A 194 -0.32 9.10 -17.79
CA THR A 194 -1.10 9.27 -16.55
C THR A 194 -0.17 9.14 -15.36
N GLY A 195 -0.33 10.02 -14.37
CA GLY A 195 0.40 9.94 -13.11
C GLY A 195 -0.24 8.95 -12.14
N SER A 196 0.30 8.88 -10.93
CA SER A 196 -0.27 8.11 -9.81
C SER A 196 -0.63 9.03 -8.65
N CYS A 197 -1.66 8.71 -7.89
CA CYS A 197 -2.06 9.50 -6.71
C CYS A 197 -1.05 9.35 -5.56
N TRP A 198 -0.57 10.49 -5.03
CA TRP A 198 0.35 10.54 -3.87
C TRP A 198 -0.12 11.53 -2.81
N VAL A 199 -0.13 11.12 -1.54
CA VAL A 199 -0.30 12.04 -0.39
C VAL A 199 1.05 12.38 0.20
N LEU A 200 1.36 13.67 0.23
CA LEU A 200 2.63 14.23 0.70
C LEU A 200 2.50 14.87 2.09
N PRO A 201 3.60 14.97 2.87
CA PRO A 201 3.61 15.77 4.09
C PRO A 201 3.32 17.24 3.79
N PRO A 202 2.71 18.01 4.72
CA PRO A 202 2.37 19.43 4.51
C PRO A 202 3.55 20.33 4.11
N ARG A 203 4.80 19.89 4.35
CA ARG A 203 6.03 20.59 3.95
C ARG A 203 7.06 19.59 3.46
N CYS A 204 7.43 19.70 2.18
CA CYS A 204 8.63 19.06 1.64
C CYS A 204 9.89 19.59 2.35
N ARG A 205 10.80 18.69 2.73
CA ARG A 205 12.16 19.04 3.19
C ARG A 205 13.19 18.51 2.18
N PRO A 206 14.06 19.37 1.63
CA PRO A 206 14.94 19.03 0.50
C PRO A 206 16.16 18.16 0.87
N SER A 207 16.20 17.58 2.07
CA SER A 207 17.29 16.74 2.59
C SER A 207 16.86 15.30 2.85
N SER A 208 15.66 14.92 2.41
CA SER A 208 15.01 13.67 2.80
C SER A 208 15.11 12.56 1.74
N ASP A 209 15.39 12.90 0.48
CA ASP A 209 15.57 11.94 -0.61
C ASP A 209 16.95 12.16 -1.29
N GLU A 210 17.58 11.08 -1.76
CA GLU A 210 18.79 11.12 -2.58
C GLU A 210 18.48 11.42 -4.06
N LYS A 211 17.22 11.27 -4.48
CA LYS A 211 16.79 11.42 -5.88
C LYS A 211 16.59 12.88 -6.27
N LEU A 212 17.09 13.22 -7.46
CA LEU A 212 16.90 14.51 -8.10
C LEU A 212 16.11 14.36 -9.39
N TRP A 213 15.20 15.30 -9.60
CA TRP A 213 14.24 15.29 -10.69
C TRP A 213 14.35 16.55 -11.52
N ARG A 214 14.21 16.40 -12.84
CA ARG A 214 14.18 17.53 -13.78
C ARG A 214 12.82 17.59 -14.48
N GLU A 215 12.21 18.77 -14.46
CA GLU A 215 10.93 19.02 -15.17
C GLU A 215 11.09 18.69 -16.66
N CYS A 216 10.18 17.87 -17.18
CA CYS A 216 10.09 17.53 -18.59
C CYS A 216 9.48 18.69 -19.38
N ARG A 217 10.35 19.57 -19.88
CA ARG A 217 9.95 20.75 -20.67
C ARG A 217 10.33 20.62 -22.15
N PRO A 218 9.51 21.10 -23.09
CA PRO A 218 9.90 21.19 -24.50
C PRO A 218 11.18 22.04 -24.69
N PRO A 219 12.10 21.64 -25.59
CA PRO A 219 13.37 22.36 -25.81
C PRO A 219 13.15 23.79 -26.31
N ASP A 220 12.09 24.04 -27.08
CA ASP A 220 11.80 25.35 -27.69
C ASP A 220 10.97 26.28 -26.78
N SER A 221 10.86 25.98 -25.48
CA SER A 221 10.04 26.76 -24.54
C SER A 221 10.54 28.19 -24.26
N GLY A 222 11.77 28.54 -24.67
CA GLY A 222 12.37 29.86 -24.45
C GLY A 222 12.64 30.21 -22.98
N LEU A 223 12.40 29.27 -22.07
CA LEU A 223 12.59 29.41 -20.63
C LEU A 223 14.00 28.94 -20.22
N PRO A 224 14.59 29.50 -19.14
CA PRO A 224 15.86 29.00 -18.60
C PRO A 224 15.76 27.51 -18.22
N PRO A 225 16.88 26.77 -18.23
CA PRO A 225 16.87 25.34 -17.92
C PRO A 225 16.18 25.07 -16.58
N PRO A 226 15.33 24.02 -16.49
CA PRO A 226 14.67 23.69 -15.24
C PRO A 226 15.70 23.30 -14.19
N PHE A 227 15.69 24.01 -13.06
CA PHE A 227 16.43 23.61 -11.87
C PHE A 227 15.92 22.26 -11.38
N CYS A 228 16.80 21.46 -10.78
CA CYS A 228 16.40 20.20 -10.20
C CYS A 228 15.66 20.39 -8.88
N VAL A 229 14.74 19.47 -8.62
CA VAL A 229 13.94 19.41 -7.40
C VAL A 229 14.05 18.04 -6.74
N ASP A 230 13.82 18.00 -5.43
CA ASP A 230 13.61 16.75 -4.69
C ASP A 230 12.28 16.08 -5.09
N THR A 231 12.12 14.80 -4.75
CA THR A 231 10.94 13.99 -5.08
C THR A 231 9.62 14.60 -4.57
N CYS A 232 9.61 15.19 -3.37
CA CYS A 232 8.40 15.79 -2.81
C CYS A 232 7.98 17.03 -3.61
N LEU A 233 8.94 17.89 -3.96
CA LEU A 233 8.69 19.05 -4.83
C LEU A 233 8.31 18.64 -6.25
N ALA A 234 8.91 17.57 -6.80
CA ALA A 234 8.55 17.03 -8.11
C ALA A 234 7.08 16.56 -8.13
N ILE A 235 6.66 15.73 -7.17
CA ILE A 235 5.27 15.24 -7.06
C ILE A 235 4.30 16.41 -6.84
N ARG A 236 4.60 17.31 -5.89
CA ARG A 236 3.73 18.46 -5.55
C ARG A 236 3.59 19.49 -6.66
N SER A 237 4.44 19.44 -7.69
CA SER A 237 4.30 20.29 -8.87
C SER A 237 3.17 19.85 -9.79
N GLU A 238 2.76 18.57 -9.72
CA GLU A 238 1.86 17.88 -10.66
C GLU A 238 2.32 17.96 -12.13
N ARG A 239 3.63 18.14 -12.35
CA ARG A 239 4.23 18.21 -13.69
C ARG A 239 5.07 16.98 -14.00
N PRO A 240 5.17 16.59 -15.29
CA PRO A 240 6.05 15.52 -15.70
C PRO A 240 7.51 15.82 -15.33
N HIS A 241 8.16 14.87 -14.64
CA HIS A 241 9.55 14.96 -14.19
C HIS A 241 10.28 13.66 -14.48
N ALA A 242 11.52 13.75 -14.98
CA ALA A 242 12.39 12.60 -15.21
C ALA A 242 13.44 12.47 -14.09
N GLU A 243 13.65 11.24 -13.60
CA GLU A 243 14.70 10.93 -12.62
C GLU A 243 16.09 11.10 -13.26
N LEU A 244 16.96 11.86 -12.60
CA LEU A 244 18.34 12.07 -13.05
C LEU A 244 19.26 10.94 -12.58
N ARG A 245 20.24 10.58 -13.41
CA ARG A 245 21.32 9.67 -12.99
C ARG A 245 22.30 10.44 -12.11
N ARG A 246 23.00 9.73 -11.22
CA ARG A 246 24.05 10.32 -10.33
C ARG A 246 25.17 11.06 -11.07
N SER A 247 25.31 10.86 -12.39
CA SER A 247 26.24 11.55 -13.28
C SER A 247 25.76 12.91 -13.79
N ASP A 248 24.46 13.20 -13.67
CA ASP A 248 23.83 14.28 -14.42
C ASP A 248 23.84 15.55 -13.57
N THR A 249 24.45 16.62 -14.08
CA THR A 249 24.55 17.88 -13.34
C THR A 249 23.30 18.74 -13.51
N CYS A 250 22.71 19.09 -12.38
CA CYS A 250 21.70 20.14 -12.23
C CYS A 250 22.33 21.52 -12.39
N ASN A 251 22.17 22.15 -13.56
CA ASN A 251 22.84 23.40 -13.92
C ASN A 251 21.93 24.27 -14.79
#